data_AF-A0A540MPJ0-F1
#
_entry.id   AF-A0A540MPJ0-F1
#
_cell.length_a   1.000
_cell.length_b   1.000
_cell.length_c   1.000
_cell.angle_alpha   90.00
_cell.angle_beta   90.00
_cell.angle_gamma   90.00
#
_symmetry.space_group_name_H-M   'P 1'
#
loop_
_entity.id
_entity.type
_entity.pdbx_description
1 polymer ?
#
loop_
_entity_poly.entity_id
_entity_poly.type
_entity_poly.pdbx_seq_one_letter_code
_entity_poly.pdbx_strand_id
1 'polypeptide(L)'
;MKYTIRSGDFEGYGNIVKTKDQKLDWGDRFYMITNPVHRRNPYLFAELPSSLRNTLESYFMELDQLAMRLLGFMAKALKIEMSEIEELFDKEGMQSVRMTYYPPCPQPELVVGLTPHSDATGITILNQLNGDGLQIKKDGVWMPVKFHKDAFVVNVGDIFE
;
A
#
# COMPACT_ATOMS: atom_id res chain seq x y z
N MET A 1 -22.40 -5.50 2.14
CA MET A 1 -21.60 -5.62 0.91
C MET A 1 -20.60 -6.75 1.11
N LYS A 2 -20.27 -7.56 0.08
CA LYS A 2 -19.52 -8.82 0.24
C LYS A 2 -18.13 -8.66 0.87
N TYR A 3 -17.50 -7.52 0.60
CA TYR A 3 -16.10 -7.25 0.92
C TYR A 3 -15.90 -6.39 2.17
N THR A 4 -16.97 -6.04 2.89
CA THR A 4 -16.87 -5.07 3.98
C THR A 4 -16.04 -5.61 5.14
N ILE A 5 -15.31 -4.70 5.79
CA ILE A 5 -14.59 -4.99 7.03
C ILE A 5 -15.57 -5.61 8.05
N ARG A 6 -15.21 -6.78 8.58
CA ARG A 6 -16.00 -7.49 9.60
C ARG A 6 -15.68 -6.97 10.99
N SER A 7 -16.58 -7.17 11.95
CA SER A 7 -16.35 -6.75 13.34
C SER A 7 -15.09 -7.42 13.90
N GLY A 8 -14.14 -6.62 14.39
CA GLY A 8 -12.85 -7.09 14.90
C GLY A 8 -11.77 -7.31 13.84
N ASP A 9 -12.07 -7.07 12.57
CA ASP A 9 -11.15 -7.17 11.44
C ASP A 9 -10.69 -5.77 10.98
N PHE A 10 -9.66 -5.71 10.14
CA PHE A 10 -9.12 -4.50 9.51
C PHE A 10 -8.94 -4.64 7.99
N GLU A 11 -9.13 -5.84 7.45
CA GLU A 11 -9.09 -6.14 6.03
C GLU A 11 -10.48 -6.02 5.39
N GLY A 12 -10.51 -5.68 4.10
CA GLY A 12 -11.71 -5.50 3.30
C GLY A 12 -11.92 -4.05 2.83
N TYR A 13 -13.11 -3.81 2.29
CA TYR A 13 -13.58 -2.52 1.81
C TYR A 13 -14.20 -1.70 2.95
N GLY A 14 -13.76 -0.46 3.07
CA GLY A 14 -14.30 0.54 3.99
C GLY A 14 -13.22 1.25 4.81
N ASN A 15 -13.65 2.29 5.50
CA ASN A 15 -12.82 3.05 6.43
C ASN A 15 -13.00 2.52 7.85
N ILE A 16 -11.91 2.49 8.62
CA ILE A 16 -11.94 2.10 10.03
C ILE A 16 -12.21 3.35 10.88
N VAL A 17 -13.40 3.40 11.48
CA VAL A 17 -13.84 4.50 12.35
C VAL A 17 -13.66 4.08 13.80
N LYS A 18 -12.78 4.77 14.53
CA LYS A 18 -12.46 4.49 15.94
C LYS A 18 -13.24 5.39 16.89
N THR A 19 -13.54 6.62 16.50
CA THR A 19 -14.26 7.60 17.33
C THR A 19 -15.33 8.34 16.52
N LYS A 20 -16.31 8.92 17.22
CA LYS A 20 -17.41 9.66 16.58
C LYS A 20 -16.93 10.95 15.90
N ASP A 21 -15.92 11.60 16.45
CA ASP A 21 -15.39 12.89 15.97
C ASP A 21 -14.17 12.72 15.04
N GLN A 22 -13.91 11.49 14.59
CA GLN A 22 -12.79 11.19 13.71
C GLN A 22 -12.99 11.89 12.36
N LYS A 23 -12.01 12.71 11.97
CA LYS A 23 -11.91 13.20 10.59
C LYS A 23 -11.61 12.02 9.66
N LEU A 24 -12.39 11.88 8.61
CA LEU A 24 -12.25 10.80 7.64
C LEU A 24 -11.55 11.32 6.39
N ASP A 25 -10.73 10.44 5.82
CA ASP A 25 -10.13 10.61 4.51
C ASP A 25 -11.21 10.67 3.43
N TRP A 26 -11.01 11.51 2.41
CA TRP A 26 -11.87 11.58 1.23
C TRP A 26 -11.47 10.50 0.22
N GLY A 27 -11.66 9.25 0.61
CA GLY A 27 -11.33 8.10 -0.22
C GLY A 27 -11.94 6.81 0.30
N ASP A 28 -12.27 5.93 -0.64
CA ASP A 28 -12.63 4.56 -0.35
C ASP A 28 -11.37 3.69 -0.35
N ARG A 29 -11.27 2.78 0.61
CA ARG A 29 -10.13 1.88 0.79
C ARG A 29 -10.60 0.43 0.69
N PHE A 30 -9.87 -0.38 -0.07
CA PHE A 30 -9.82 -1.84 0.09
C PHE A 30 -8.42 -2.23 0.53
N TYR A 31 -8.31 -3.06 1.56
CA TYR A 31 -7.03 -3.56 2.04
C TYR A 31 -7.06 -5.06 2.31
N MET A 32 -5.94 -5.73 2.04
CA MET A 32 -5.76 -7.13 2.41
C MET A 32 -4.28 -7.47 2.55
N ILE A 33 -3.99 -8.45 3.39
CA ILE A 33 -2.71 -9.15 3.40
C ILE A 33 -2.64 -10.06 2.17
N THR A 34 -1.54 -9.98 1.42
CA THR A 34 -1.33 -10.72 0.16
C THR A 34 -0.26 -11.78 0.30
N ASN A 35 0.83 -11.54 1.03
CA ASN A 35 1.82 -12.57 1.32
C ASN A 35 2.27 -12.51 2.78
N PRO A 36 2.65 -13.65 3.40
CA PRO A 36 2.58 -15.00 2.85
C PRO A 36 1.14 -15.52 2.68
N VAL A 37 0.92 -16.43 1.73
CA VAL A 37 -0.43 -16.91 1.34
C VAL A 37 -1.26 -17.43 2.53
N HIS A 38 -0.62 -18.09 3.50
CA HIS A 38 -1.30 -18.64 4.68
C HIS A 38 -1.86 -17.56 5.63
N ARG A 39 -1.43 -16.29 5.49
CA ARG A 39 -1.96 -15.14 6.24
C ARG A 39 -3.09 -14.41 5.50
N ARG A 40 -3.42 -14.78 4.26
CA ARG A 40 -4.52 -14.14 3.52
C ARG A 40 -5.85 -14.44 4.20
N ASN A 41 -6.70 -13.42 4.32
CA ASN A 41 -8.07 -13.61 4.76
C ASN A 41 -8.85 -14.48 3.75
N PRO A 42 -9.31 -15.69 4.14
CA PRO A 42 -9.89 -16.66 3.22
C PRO A 42 -11.22 -16.18 2.60
N TYR A 43 -11.90 -15.24 3.25
CA TYR A 43 -13.19 -14.73 2.80
C TYR A 43 -13.10 -13.50 1.89
N LEU A 44 -11.93 -12.85 1.78
CA LEU A 44 -11.80 -11.65 0.97
C LEU A 44 -11.33 -11.99 -0.43
N PHE A 45 -10.16 -12.62 -0.54
CA PHE A 45 -9.54 -12.84 -1.85
C PHE A 45 -10.35 -13.81 -2.72
N ALA A 46 -10.90 -14.87 -2.12
CA ALA A 46 -11.71 -15.87 -2.82
C ALA A 46 -13.03 -15.30 -3.39
N GLU A 47 -13.56 -14.24 -2.77
CA GLU A 47 -14.82 -13.59 -3.18
C GLU A 47 -14.62 -12.54 -4.29
N LEU A 48 -13.37 -12.19 -4.62
CA LEU A 48 -13.08 -11.28 -5.74
C LEU A 48 -13.48 -11.93 -7.07
N PRO A 49 -13.93 -11.13 -8.06
CA PRO A 49 -14.16 -11.64 -9.42
C PRO A 49 -12.96 -12.42 -9.94
N SER A 50 -13.18 -13.57 -10.57
CA SER A 50 -12.09 -14.48 -10.97
C SER A 50 -11.05 -13.81 -11.88
N SER A 51 -11.48 -12.93 -12.78
CA SER A 51 -10.59 -12.13 -13.62
C SER A 51 -9.67 -11.24 -12.80
N LEU A 52 -10.24 -10.46 -11.87
CA LEU A 52 -9.47 -9.60 -10.97
C LEU A 52 -8.53 -10.42 -10.08
N ARG A 53 -9.02 -11.51 -9.51
CA ARG A 53 -8.23 -12.39 -8.64
C ARG A 53 -7.00 -12.94 -9.36
N ASN A 54 -7.16 -13.43 -10.59
CA ASN A 54 -6.04 -13.95 -11.38
C ASN A 54 -5.02 -12.86 -11.73
N THR A 55 -5.49 -11.66 -12.12
CA THR A 55 -4.59 -10.53 -12.37
C THR A 55 -3.83 -10.11 -11.12
N LEU A 56 -4.51 -10.04 -9.97
CA LEU A 56 -3.89 -9.66 -8.70
C LEU A 56 -2.87 -10.70 -8.21
N GLU A 57 -3.12 -12.00 -8.37
CA GLU A 57 -2.12 -13.03 -8.05
C GLU A 57 -0.81 -12.79 -8.79
N SER A 58 -0.87 -12.62 -10.11
CA SER A 58 0.32 -12.33 -10.91
C SER A 58 0.96 -11.01 -10.50
N TYR A 59 0.14 -9.97 -10.29
CA TYR A 59 0.65 -8.66 -9.90
C TYR A 59 1.39 -8.68 -8.56
N PHE A 60 0.84 -9.33 -7.54
CA PHE A 60 1.46 -9.41 -6.21
C PHE A 60 2.76 -10.21 -6.24
N MET A 61 2.82 -11.29 -7.02
CA MET A 61 4.04 -12.07 -7.21
C MET A 61 5.14 -11.26 -7.90
N GLU A 62 4.82 -10.49 -8.94
CA GLU A 62 5.79 -9.62 -9.61
C GLU A 62 6.25 -8.47 -8.70
N LEU A 63 5.35 -7.88 -7.92
CA LEU A 63 5.71 -6.84 -6.95
C LEU A 63 6.60 -7.37 -5.82
N ASP A 64 6.39 -8.59 -5.37
CA ASP A 64 7.20 -9.24 -4.35
C ASP A 64 8.65 -9.45 -4.84
N GLN A 65 8.81 -9.99 -6.06
CA GLN A 65 10.10 -10.12 -6.70
C GLN A 65 10.79 -8.77 -6.94
N LEU A 66 10.02 -7.76 -7.37
CA LEU A 66 10.54 -6.41 -7.54
C LEU A 66 11.01 -5.81 -6.21
N ALA A 67 10.22 -5.97 -5.14
CA ALA A 67 10.56 -5.51 -3.81
C ALA A 67 11.88 -6.11 -3.32
N MET A 68 12.05 -7.43 -3.44
CA MET A 68 13.29 -8.10 -3.02
C MET A 68 14.52 -7.67 -3.84
N ARG A 69 14.36 -7.40 -5.14
CA ARG A 69 15.45 -6.83 -5.96
C ARG A 69 15.83 -5.42 -5.50
N LEU A 70 14.85 -4.57 -5.22
CA LEU A 70 15.09 -3.20 -4.75
C LEU A 70 15.78 -3.20 -3.39
N LEU A 71 15.29 -4.00 -2.44
CA LEU A 71 15.89 -4.18 -1.12
C LEU A 71 17.34 -4.69 -1.23
N GLY A 72 17.61 -5.65 -2.12
CA GLY A 72 18.96 -6.12 -2.38
C GLY A 72 19.90 -5.04 -2.94
N PHE A 73 19.41 -4.14 -3.80
CA PHE A 73 20.20 -2.99 -4.25
C PHE A 73 20.47 -1.99 -3.13
N MET A 74 19.48 -1.72 -2.28
CA MET A 74 19.65 -0.84 -1.12
C MET A 74 20.66 -1.44 -0.12
N ALA A 75 20.55 -2.73 0.19
CA ALA A 75 21.48 -3.43 1.05
C ALA A 75 22.92 -3.37 0.52
N LYS A 76 23.10 -3.63 -0.79
CA LYS A 76 24.41 -3.50 -1.43
C LYS A 76 24.97 -2.07 -1.31
N ALA A 77 24.15 -1.04 -1.50
CA ALA A 77 24.58 0.35 -1.36
C ALA A 77 24.98 0.70 0.08
N LEU A 78 24.28 0.11 1.05
CA LEU A 78 24.53 0.30 2.48
C LEU A 78 25.56 -0.68 3.07
N LYS A 79 26.06 -1.63 2.28
CA LYS A 79 26.96 -2.72 2.70
C LYS A 79 26.35 -3.62 3.79
N ILE A 80 25.06 -3.89 3.67
CA ILE A 80 24.32 -4.86 4.47
C ILE A 80 24.37 -6.21 3.76
N GLU A 81 24.51 -7.31 4.51
CA GLU A 81 24.50 -8.65 3.94
C GLU A 81 23.08 -9.01 3.46
N MET A 82 22.98 -9.63 2.28
CA MET A 82 21.67 -9.99 1.70
C MET A 82 20.87 -10.91 2.62
N SER A 83 21.53 -11.75 3.40
CA SER A 83 20.88 -12.64 4.37
C SER A 83 20.09 -11.88 5.44
N GLU A 84 20.51 -10.66 5.82
CA GLU A 84 19.77 -9.84 6.79
C GLU A 84 18.46 -9.32 6.18
N ILE A 85 18.50 -8.93 4.90
CA ILE A 85 17.29 -8.54 4.15
C ILE A 85 16.34 -9.72 3.99
N GLU A 86 16.85 -10.90 3.65
CA GLU A 86 16.03 -12.12 3.49
C GLU A 86 15.39 -12.52 4.82
N GLU A 87 16.11 -12.42 5.94
CA GLU A 87 15.52 -12.70 7.26
C GLU A 87 14.34 -11.77 7.57
N LEU A 88 14.55 -10.45 7.40
CA LEU A 88 13.55 -9.43 7.75
C LEU A 88 12.35 -9.38 6.79
N PHE A 89 12.59 -9.49 5.49
CA PHE A 89 11.58 -9.19 4.47
C PHE A 89 11.03 -10.41 3.72
N ASP A 90 11.76 -11.54 3.68
CA ASP A 90 11.28 -12.77 3.05
C ASP A 90 10.70 -13.74 4.11
N LYS A 91 11.48 -14.06 5.15
CA LYS A 91 11.06 -15.05 6.16
C LYS A 91 10.06 -14.52 7.18
N GLU A 92 10.35 -13.37 7.78
CA GLU A 92 9.48 -12.74 8.79
C GLU A 92 8.52 -11.71 8.18
N GLY A 93 8.76 -11.35 6.92
CA GLY A 93 8.07 -10.30 6.21
C GLY A 93 6.60 -10.59 5.90
N MET A 94 5.92 -9.54 5.45
CA MET A 94 4.54 -9.59 5.01
C MET A 94 4.35 -8.59 3.88
N GLN A 95 3.62 -8.99 2.85
CA GLN A 95 3.11 -8.10 1.81
C GLN A 95 1.63 -7.84 2.05
N SER A 96 1.21 -6.59 1.89
CA SER A 96 -0.20 -6.21 1.86
C SER A 96 -0.44 -5.22 0.73
N VAL A 97 -1.70 -5.10 0.32
CA VAL A 97 -2.13 -4.13 -0.69
C VAL A 97 -3.18 -3.20 -0.09
N ARG A 98 -3.05 -1.91 -0.41
CA ARG A 98 -4.10 -0.90 -0.21
C ARG A 98 -4.51 -0.35 -1.58
N MET A 99 -5.70 -0.72 -2.03
CA MET A 99 -6.34 -0.09 -3.18
C MET A 99 -7.18 1.08 -2.68
N THR A 100 -6.92 2.29 -3.18
CA THR A 100 -7.66 3.48 -2.77
C THR A 100 -8.31 4.15 -3.97
N TYR A 101 -9.58 4.50 -3.85
CA TYR A 101 -10.33 5.26 -4.85
C TYR A 101 -10.70 6.63 -4.27
N TYR A 102 -10.26 7.69 -4.93
CA TYR A 102 -10.51 9.07 -4.53
C TYR A 102 -11.59 9.68 -5.45
N PRO A 103 -12.85 9.78 -5.02
CA PRO A 103 -13.90 10.40 -5.84
C PRO A 103 -13.68 11.92 -5.96
N PRO A 104 -14.18 12.56 -7.04
CA PRO A 104 -14.18 14.03 -7.13
C PRO A 104 -14.82 14.67 -5.90
N CYS A 105 -14.18 15.70 -5.36
CA CYS A 105 -14.68 16.45 -4.22
C CYS A 105 -15.18 17.83 -4.65
N PRO A 106 -16.38 18.27 -4.24
CA PRO A 106 -16.87 19.62 -4.52
C PRO A 106 -16.14 20.71 -3.71
N GLN A 107 -15.49 20.36 -2.60
CA GLN A 107 -14.77 21.27 -1.71
C GLN A 107 -13.38 20.71 -1.35
N PRO A 108 -12.49 20.53 -2.36
CA PRO A 108 -11.20 19.87 -2.18
C PRO A 108 -10.26 20.58 -1.20
N GLU A 109 -10.49 21.86 -0.92
CA GLU A 109 -9.76 22.66 0.07
C GLU A 109 -10.08 22.31 1.53
N LEU A 110 -11.19 21.61 1.78
CA LEU A 110 -11.65 21.25 3.13
C LEU A 110 -11.33 19.80 3.52
N VAL A 111 -10.88 18.99 2.58
CA VAL A 111 -10.65 17.55 2.77
C VAL A 111 -9.26 17.16 2.29
N VAL A 112 -8.82 15.98 2.70
CA VAL A 112 -7.62 15.33 2.19
C VAL A 112 -7.99 13.95 1.70
N GLY A 113 -7.45 13.53 0.55
CA GLY A 113 -7.70 12.19 0.02
C GLY A 113 -7.15 11.11 0.97
N LEU A 114 -5.91 11.30 1.43
CA LEU A 114 -5.26 10.45 2.43
C LEU A 114 -4.46 11.34 3.40
N THR A 115 -4.79 11.26 4.68
CA THR A 115 -4.15 12.05 5.74
C THR A 115 -2.61 11.92 5.71
N PRO A 116 -1.84 13.00 5.93
CA PRO A 116 -0.38 12.95 5.99
C PRO A 116 0.15 11.87 6.95
N HIS A 117 1.09 11.06 6.48
CA HIS A 117 1.70 9.96 7.22
C HIS A 117 3.07 9.61 6.63
N SER A 118 3.84 8.83 7.38
CA SER A 118 4.91 7.96 6.87
C SER A 118 4.36 6.53 6.75
N ASP A 119 4.98 5.73 5.89
CA ASP A 119 4.61 4.33 5.73
C ASP A 119 5.31 3.50 6.80
N ALA A 120 4.55 2.72 7.59
CA ALA A 120 5.13 1.79 8.57
C ALA A 120 5.69 0.50 7.92
N THR A 121 5.95 0.49 6.62
CA THR A 121 6.45 -0.66 5.84
C THR A 121 7.98 -0.63 5.77
N GLY A 122 8.60 -1.65 5.17
CA GLY A 122 10.00 -1.55 4.74
C GLY A 122 10.13 -0.68 3.50
N ILE A 123 9.41 -1.07 2.44
CA ILE A 123 9.25 -0.26 1.23
C ILE A 123 7.80 -0.33 0.76
N THR A 124 7.38 0.70 0.03
CA THR A 124 6.09 0.75 -0.66
C THR A 124 6.34 0.89 -2.16
N ILE A 125 5.62 0.11 -2.97
CA ILE A 125 5.59 0.22 -4.43
C ILE A 125 4.19 0.66 -4.83
N LEU A 126 4.07 1.92 -5.24
CA LEU A 126 2.82 2.56 -5.60
C LEU A 126 2.61 2.55 -7.11
N ASN A 127 1.44 2.07 -7.52
CA ASN A 127 0.93 2.18 -8.89
C ASN A 127 -0.27 3.15 -8.92
N GLN A 128 -0.07 4.32 -9.54
CA GLN A 128 -1.13 5.32 -9.69
C GLN A 128 -1.76 5.17 -11.08
N LEU A 129 -3.01 4.72 -11.11
CA LEU A 129 -3.73 4.41 -12.35
C LEU A 129 -4.16 5.67 -13.12
N ASN A 130 -4.51 6.74 -12.40
CA ASN A 130 -5.06 7.96 -12.99
C ASN A 130 -4.96 9.16 -12.03
N GLY A 131 -5.11 10.35 -12.61
CA GLY A 131 -5.14 11.62 -11.89
C GLY A 131 -3.77 12.07 -11.40
N ASP A 132 -3.76 13.24 -10.76
CA ASP A 132 -2.65 13.76 -9.95
C ASP A 132 -3.12 13.80 -8.49
N GLY A 133 -2.22 13.69 -7.53
CA GLY A 133 -2.62 13.80 -6.12
C GLY A 133 -1.54 13.46 -5.09
N LEU A 134 -0.59 12.58 -5.44
CA LEU A 134 0.51 12.26 -4.53
C LEU A 134 1.38 13.49 -4.28
N GLN A 135 1.58 13.79 -3.00
CA GLN A 135 2.52 14.80 -2.54
C GLN A 135 3.46 14.19 -1.51
N ILE A 136 4.72 14.62 -1.53
CA ILE A 136 5.72 14.29 -0.52
C ILE A 136 6.13 15.56 0.23
N LYS A 137 6.51 15.42 1.50
CA LYS A 137 6.98 16.55 2.30
C LYS A 137 8.50 16.53 2.36
N LYS A 138 9.13 17.62 1.89
CA LYS A 138 10.58 17.81 1.96
C LYS A 138 10.86 19.17 2.57
N ASP A 139 11.71 19.20 3.60
CA ASP A 139 12.13 20.44 4.28
C ASP A 139 10.94 21.31 4.73
N GLY A 140 9.88 20.66 5.21
CA GLY A 140 8.65 21.33 5.65
C GLY A 140 7.65 21.66 4.53
N VAL A 141 8.02 21.52 3.26
CA VAL A 141 7.23 21.91 2.09
C VAL A 141 6.63 20.69 1.39
N TRP A 142 5.34 20.74 1.07
CA TRP A 142 4.67 19.72 0.26
C TRP A 142 4.95 19.93 -1.22
N MET A 143 5.40 18.86 -1.88
CA MET A 143 5.76 18.86 -3.30
C MET A 143 4.97 17.78 -4.03
N PRO A 144 4.35 18.09 -5.18
CA PRO A 144 3.68 17.08 -6.00
C PRO A 144 4.71 16.13 -6.61
N VAL A 145 4.37 14.84 -6.63
CA VAL A 145 5.18 13.83 -7.31
C VAL A 145 4.70 13.70 -8.76
N LYS A 146 5.61 13.89 -9.71
CA LYS A 146 5.39 13.60 -11.12
C LYS A 146 6.17 12.35 -11.49
N PHE A 147 5.50 11.38 -12.09
CA PHE A 147 6.11 10.14 -12.54
C PHE A 147 5.72 9.88 -14.00
N HIS A 148 6.53 9.08 -14.69
CA HIS A 148 6.28 8.73 -16.09
C HIS A 148 5.07 7.79 -16.20
N LYS A 149 4.42 7.81 -17.36
CA LYS A 149 3.45 6.79 -17.71
C LYS A 149 4.11 5.40 -17.56
N ASP A 150 3.36 4.45 -17.00
CA ASP A 150 3.79 3.06 -16.79
C ASP A 150 4.96 2.90 -15.77
N ALA A 151 5.21 3.90 -14.93
CA ALA A 151 6.18 3.83 -13.83
C ALA A 151 5.52 3.59 -12.47
N PHE A 152 6.23 2.86 -11.59
CA PHE A 152 5.90 2.82 -10.16
C PHE A 152 6.62 3.95 -9.41
N VAL A 153 6.00 4.43 -8.34
CA VAL A 153 6.67 5.25 -7.32
C VAL A 153 7.09 4.32 -6.19
N VAL A 154 8.34 4.43 -5.74
CA VAL A 154 8.86 3.64 -4.62
C VAL A 154 9.30 4.59 -3.52
N ASN A 155 8.90 4.29 -2.28
CA ASN A 155 9.41 4.97 -1.09
C ASN A 155 9.85 3.97 -0.02
N VAL A 156 10.78 4.44 0.81
CA VAL A 156 11.20 3.77 2.05
C VAL A 156 10.12 4.03 3.11
N GLY A 157 9.89 3.04 3.97
CA GLY A 157 9.05 3.19 5.14
C GLY A 157 9.87 3.06 6.43
N ASP A 158 9.20 3.31 7.56
CA ASP A 158 9.78 3.47 8.88
C ASP A 158 10.49 2.20 9.40
N ILE A 159 10.18 1.01 8.87
CA ILE A 159 10.88 -0.23 9.27
C ILE A 159 12.28 -0.31 8.64
N PHE A 160 12.47 0.30 7.47
CA PHE A 160 13.75 0.27 6.77
C PHE A 160 14.64 1.48 7.10
N GLU A 161 14.06 2.61 7.53
CA GLU A 161 14.78 3.76 8.09
C GLU A 161 15.51 3.43 9.40
#